data_AF-D8PM40-F1
#
_entry.id   AF-D8PM40-F1
#
_cell.length_a   1.000
_cell.length_b   1.000
_cell.length_c   1.000
_cell.angle_alpha   90.00
_cell.angle_beta   90.00
_cell.angle_gamma   90.00
#
_symmetry.space_group_name_H-M   'P 1'
#
loop_
_entity.id
_entity.type
_entity.pdbx_description
1 polymer ?
#
loop_
_entity_poly.entity_id
_entity_poly.type
_entity_poly.pdbx_seq_one_letter_code
_entity_poly.pdbx_strand_id
1 'polypeptide(L)'
;MFIHRLLYARILGGAGFIVQTLAQARRLVIEQDTPLFYEEYAPHPFADTGLFLASTALQIAWLLPLFVRPSADQQDDDEEKTVGLMEGDEALENSLQELWELSPPIEPDPAQVAYMPTYAACSALTALWTPFFLEQNYMICEAILTLAVFIHLYALFTPQLNMPVLRSRKHILTHLVAKSSTGLAVLYMWKTWGALGGTGAPTTSTRAISAMIFLTIALATGPDPIVPFVLILDVLALAAGPGDAWRGTFQAIAVMLALVIAVEWVLIGRPGMRYLMGHGAEDSPGQARGGDEAEDFEETLFEADVDDEEMQAHKTSPRTRMSPRMGHGSPRMD
;
A
#
# COMPACT_ATOMS: atom_id res chain seq x y z
N MET A 1 -2.20 9.11 26.48
CA MET A 1 -2.98 9.59 25.29
C MET A 1 -2.56 8.94 23.95
N PHE A 2 -1.30 8.53 23.78
CA PHE A 2 -0.75 8.04 22.50
C PHE A 2 -1.35 6.70 22.01
N ILE A 3 -1.63 5.77 22.93
CA ILE A 3 -2.19 4.45 22.62
C ILE A 3 -3.61 4.56 22.06
N HIS A 4 -4.42 5.51 22.54
CA HIS A 4 -5.73 5.79 21.95
C HIS A 4 -5.60 6.23 20.49
N ARG A 5 -4.55 6.98 20.15
CA ARG A 5 -4.30 7.44 18.78
C ARG A 5 -3.90 6.30 17.87
N LEU A 6 -3.05 5.39 18.33
CA LEU A 6 -2.66 4.23 17.54
C LEU A 6 -3.82 3.23 17.36
N LEU A 7 -4.61 2.98 18.42
CA LEU A 7 -5.79 2.14 18.32
C LEU A 7 -6.82 2.78 17.38
N TYR A 8 -7.07 4.08 17.53
CA TYR A 8 -7.93 4.86 16.65
C TYR A 8 -7.42 4.81 15.20
N ALA A 9 -6.11 4.95 15.02
CA ALA A 9 -5.47 4.84 13.73
C ALA A 9 -5.69 3.45 13.10
N ARG A 10 -5.55 2.38 13.89
CA ARG A 10 -5.81 1.01 13.42
C ARG A 10 -7.28 0.79 13.07
N ILE A 11 -8.19 1.31 13.89
CA ILE A 11 -9.64 1.25 13.63
C ILE A 11 -9.97 2.01 12.33
N LEU A 12 -9.40 3.18 12.12
CA LEU A 12 -9.60 3.98 10.90
C LEU A 12 -9.03 3.29 9.64
N GLY A 13 -7.84 2.69 9.74
CA GLY A 13 -7.26 1.90 8.66
C GLY A 13 -8.14 0.70 8.30
N GLY A 14 -8.63 -0.02 9.32
CA GLY A 14 -9.59 -1.12 9.15
C GLY A 14 -10.93 -0.67 8.57
N ALA A 15 -11.46 0.47 9.03
CA ALA A 15 -12.68 1.07 8.50
C ALA A 15 -12.51 1.48 7.04
N GLY A 16 -11.36 2.04 6.65
CA GLY A 16 -11.02 2.35 5.27
C GLY A 16 -11.04 1.10 4.39
N PHE A 17 -10.43 0.00 4.84
CA PHE A 17 -10.50 -1.29 4.16
C PHE A 17 -11.93 -1.82 4.04
N ILE A 18 -12.75 -1.70 5.09
CA ILE A 18 -14.16 -2.10 5.05
C ILE A 18 -14.93 -1.26 4.04
N VAL A 19 -14.75 0.07 4.03
CA VAL A 19 -15.41 0.96 3.06
C VAL A 19 -15.00 0.60 1.63
N GLN A 20 -13.73 0.28 1.39
CA GLN A 20 -13.24 -0.19 0.09
C GLN A 20 -13.84 -1.55 -0.29
N THR A 21 -13.92 -2.48 0.65
CA THR A 21 -14.53 -3.81 0.42
C THR A 21 -16.03 -3.67 0.15
N LEU A 22 -16.73 -2.81 0.89
CA LEU A 22 -18.15 -2.51 0.68
C LEU A 22 -18.37 -1.79 -0.65
N ALA A 23 -17.45 -0.92 -1.06
CA ALA A 23 -17.47 -0.30 -2.39
C ALA A 23 -17.39 -1.38 -3.49
N GLN A 24 -16.44 -2.31 -3.38
CA GLN A 24 -16.29 -3.44 -4.29
C GLN A 24 -17.52 -4.36 -4.26
N ALA A 25 -18.03 -4.71 -3.08
CA ALA A 25 -19.21 -5.56 -2.91
C ALA A 25 -20.47 -4.90 -3.47
N ARG A 26 -20.65 -3.59 -3.30
CA ARG A 26 -21.75 -2.84 -3.89
C ARG A 26 -21.73 -2.93 -5.42
N ARG A 27 -20.54 -2.89 -6.03
CA ARG A 27 -20.38 -3.06 -7.48
C ARG A 27 -20.80 -4.46 -7.96
N LEU A 28 -20.67 -5.48 -7.11
CA LEU A 28 -21.15 -6.84 -7.40
C LEU A 28 -22.67 -6.97 -7.34
N VAL A 29 -23.35 -6.15 -6.53
CA VAL A 29 -24.77 -6.35 -6.17
C VAL A 29 -25.73 -5.41 -6.92
N ILE A 30 -25.31 -4.19 -7.25
CA ILE A 30 -26.21 -3.22 -7.88
C ILE A 30 -26.19 -3.38 -9.40
N GLU A 31 -27.27 -3.94 -9.93
CA GLU A 31 -27.63 -3.94 -11.34
C GLU A 31 -27.65 -2.50 -11.88
N GLN A 32 -26.84 -2.21 -12.90
CA GLN A 32 -26.67 -0.87 -13.46
C GLN A 32 -27.75 -0.58 -14.51
N ASP A 33 -28.97 -0.33 -14.06
CA ASP A 33 -30.11 -0.04 -14.95
C ASP A 33 -30.16 1.42 -15.47
N THR A 34 -29.13 2.24 -15.26
CA THR A 34 -29.14 3.65 -15.69
C THR A 34 -28.48 3.84 -17.07
N PRO A 35 -29.22 4.26 -18.12
CA PRO A 35 -28.75 4.29 -19.51
C PRO A 35 -27.91 5.52 -19.90
N LEU A 36 -27.60 6.44 -18.98
CA LEU A 36 -27.07 7.77 -19.35
C LEU A 36 -25.55 7.83 -19.58
N PHE A 37 -24.78 6.85 -19.13
CA PHE A 37 -23.33 6.75 -19.36
C PHE A 37 -22.93 5.28 -19.48
N TYR A 38 -23.02 4.72 -20.69
CA TYR A 38 -22.71 3.32 -20.96
C TYR A 38 -21.19 3.16 -21.15
N GLU A 39 -20.43 3.20 -20.05
CA GLU A 39 -19.05 2.71 -20.03
C GLU A 39 -19.06 1.25 -19.61
N GLU A 40 -18.49 0.38 -20.43
CA GLU A 40 -18.35 -1.04 -20.13
C GLU A 40 -17.67 -1.23 -18.76
N TYR A 41 -18.38 -1.87 -17.82
CA TYR A 41 -17.93 -2.19 -16.45
C TYR A 41 -17.71 -1.01 -15.49
N ALA A 42 -18.16 0.21 -15.83
CA ALA A 42 -17.98 1.37 -14.97
C ALA A 42 -19.22 1.69 -14.13
N PRO A 43 -19.19 1.54 -12.79
CA PRO A 43 -20.25 2.05 -11.92
C PRO A 43 -20.32 3.57 -11.96
N HIS A 44 -21.50 4.07 -11.60
CA HIS A 44 -21.85 5.48 -11.60
C HIS A 44 -20.73 6.35 -10.98
N PRO A 45 -20.17 7.32 -11.71
CA PRO A 45 -18.91 7.96 -11.35
C PRO A 45 -18.95 8.66 -9.99
N PHE A 46 -20.10 9.24 -9.64
CA PHE A 46 -20.27 9.95 -8.36
C PHE A 46 -20.26 9.03 -7.13
N ALA A 47 -20.68 7.77 -7.28
CA ALA A 47 -20.66 6.81 -6.18
C ALA A 47 -19.21 6.45 -5.81
N ASP A 48 -18.38 6.25 -6.82
CA ASP A 48 -16.96 5.98 -6.65
C ASP A 48 -16.23 7.18 -6.07
N THR A 49 -16.53 8.40 -6.55
CA THR A 49 -16.01 9.64 -5.96
C THR A 49 -16.36 9.74 -4.48
N GLY A 50 -17.61 9.48 -4.09
CA GLY A 50 -18.04 9.56 -2.70
C GLY A 50 -17.31 8.56 -1.79
N LEU A 51 -17.17 7.30 -2.25
CA LEU A 51 -16.45 6.26 -1.53
C LEU A 51 -14.96 6.54 -1.44
N PHE A 52 -14.37 7.07 -2.51
CA PHE A 52 -12.99 7.52 -2.54
C PHE A 52 -12.75 8.67 -1.55
N LEU A 53 -13.62 9.68 -1.53
CA LEU A 53 -13.53 10.80 -0.59
C LEU A 53 -13.68 10.32 0.85
N ALA A 54 -14.62 9.41 1.13
CA ALA A 54 -14.78 8.82 2.45
C ALA A 54 -13.54 8.01 2.87
N SER A 55 -13.00 7.19 1.98
CA SER A 55 -11.74 6.47 2.20
C SER A 55 -10.60 7.47 2.47
N THR A 56 -10.42 8.47 1.63
CA THR A 56 -9.37 9.48 1.77
C THR A 56 -9.49 10.27 3.08
N ALA A 57 -10.71 10.63 3.48
CA ALA A 57 -10.95 11.31 4.75
C ALA A 57 -10.57 10.42 5.95
N LEU A 58 -10.95 9.13 5.92
CA LEU A 58 -10.53 8.16 6.94
C LEU A 58 -9.01 8.00 6.99
N GLN A 59 -8.35 8.05 5.83
CA GLN A 59 -6.90 7.95 5.72
C GLN A 59 -6.17 9.20 6.20
N ILE A 60 -6.70 10.40 5.92
CA ILE A 60 -6.18 11.66 6.46
C ILE A 60 -6.37 11.66 7.98
N ALA A 61 -7.54 11.25 8.46
CA ALA A 61 -7.81 11.11 9.89
C ALA A 61 -6.89 10.08 10.57
N TRP A 62 -6.47 9.05 9.84
CA TRP A 62 -5.47 8.06 10.27
C TRP A 62 -4.07 8.68 10.42
N LEU A 63 -3.67 9.52 9.47
CA LEU A 63 -2.32 10.12 9.44
C LEU A 63 -2.19 11.36 10.34
N LEU A 64 -3.25 12.15 10.52
CA LEU A 64 -3.22 13.41 11.26
C LEU A 64 -2.57 13.30 12.67
N PRO A 65 -2.89 12.27 13.47
CA PRO A 65 -2.32 12.10 14.80
C PRO A 65 -0.80 11.86 14.81
N LEU A 66 -0.21 11.39 13.70
CA LEU A 66 1.23 11.16 13.56
C LEU A 66 2.02 12.46 13.37
N PHE A 67 1.38 13.52 12.85
CA PHE A 67 2.06 14.77 12.49
C PHE A 67 1.74 15.95 13.43
N VAL A 68 0.53 15.99 14.01
CA VAL A 68 0.02 17.21 14.66
C VAL A 68 0.42 17.35 16.14
N ARG A 69 1.15 16.39 16.74
CA ARG A 69 1.79 16.62 18.06
C ARG A 69 3.23 16.11 18.10
N PRO A 70 4.20 16.96 17.76
CA PRO A 70 5.56 16.82 18.23
C PRO A 70 5.56 16.91 19.76
N SER A 71 6.39 16.09 20.39
CA SER A 71 6.63 15.90 21.83
C SER A 71 6.78 17.18 22.67
N ALA A 72 5.69 17.87 22.98
CA ALA A 72 5.73 18.98 23.94
C ALA A 72 5.60 18.52 25.42
N ASP A 73 5.17 17.28 25.67
CA ASP A 73 4.91 16.77 27.04
C ASP A 73 5.92 15.68 27.49
N GLN A 74 7.12 15.61 26.89
CA GLN A 74 8.14 14.63 27.33
C GLN A 74 9.31 15.28 28.07
N GLN A 75 9.12 16.53 28.49
CA GLN A 75 10.07 17.27 29.29
C GLN A 75 9.25 17.97 30.38
N ASP A 76 9.54 17.63 31.64
CA ASP A 76 9.07 18.28 32.89
C ASP A 76 7.91 17.62 33.67
N ASP A 77 7.93 16.30 33.89
CA ASP A 77 7.20 15.69 35.04
C ASP A 77 8.18 14.90 35.95
N ASP A 78 9.26 15.57 36.36
CA ASP A 78 9.89 15.35 37.66
C ASP A 78 9.24 16.37 38.63
N GLU A 79 8.12 16.03 39.27
CA GLU A 79 7.40 16.71 40.40
C GLU A 79 5.88 16.60 40.11
N GLU A 80 4.98 16.11 40.96
CA GLU A 80 4.94 16.09 42.41
C GLU A 80 3.93 15.02 42.86
N LYS A 81 4.40 14.09 43.69
CA LYS A 81 3.64 12.99 44.27
C LYS A 81 2.68 13.52 45.34
N THR A 82 1.43 13.78 45.00
CA THR A 82 0.39 14.07 46.01
C THR A 82 -0.48 12.85 46.28
N VAL A 83 -0.48 12.46 47.56
CA VAL A 83 -1.07 11.26 48.13
C VAL A 83 -2.42 11.58 48.77
N GLY A 84 -3.44 10.78 48.49
CA GLY A 84 -4.72 10.68 49.23
C GLY A 84 -5.93 11.07 48.38
N LEU A 85 -7.05 10.36 48.34
CA LEU A 85 -7.66 9.39 49.24
C LEU A 85 -8.72 8.59 48.44
N MET A 86 -8.82 7.28 48.64
CA MET A 86 -9.80 6.38 47.99
C MET A 86 -11.24 6.65 48.43
N GLU A 87 -12.21 6.48 47.52
CA GLU A 87 -13.39 5.65 47.82
C GLU A 87 -14.09 5.08 46.57
N GLY A 88 -14.06 3.75 46.41
CA GLY A 88 -15.12 2.99 45.75
C GLY A 88 -14.89 2.55 44.30
N ASP A 89 -15.02 3.47 43.34
CA ASP A 89 -15.03 3.15 41.89
C ASP A 89 -13.71 3.50 41.18
N GLU A 90 -12.92 4.39 41.79
CA GLU A 90 -11.61 4.79 41.26
C GLU A 90 -10.59 3.65 41.23
N ALA A 91 -10.79 2.55 41.97
CA ALA A 91 -9.82 1.46 41.98
C ALA A 91 -9.72 0.75 40.62
N LEU A 92 -10.82 0.60 39.88
CA LEU A 92 -10.79 0.00 38.55
C LEU A 92 -10.24 1.00 37.53
N GLU A 93 -10.62 2.27 37.63
CA GLU A 93 -10.13 3.33 36.76
C GLU A 93 -8.63 3.58 36.96
N ASN A 94 -8.15 3.59 38.21
CA ASN A 94 -6.74 3.65 38.59
C ASN A 94 -5.98 2.39 38.19
N SER A 95 -6.59 1.18 38.24
CA SER A 95 -5.94 -0.05 37.75
C SER A 95 -5.82 -0.05 36.22
N LEU A 96 -6.84 0.44 35.52
CA LEU A 96 -6.81 0.61 34.08
C LEU A 96 -5.84 1.72 33.68
N GLN A 97 -5.73 2.78 34.49
CA GLN A 97 -4.81 3.89 34.31
C GLN A 97 -3.36 3.50 34.64
N GLU A 98 -3.10 2.67 35.65
CA GLU A 98 -1.78 2.07 35.91
C GLU A 98 -1.37 1.10 34.80
N LEU A 99 -2.26 0.18 34.39
CA LEU A 99 -2.03 -0.69 33.23
C LEU A 99 -1.79 0.11 31.94
N TRP A 100 -2.29 1.33 31.88
CA TRP A 100 -2.16 2.25 30.76
C TRP A 100 -0.88 3.09 30.80
N GLU A 101 -0.48 3.57 31.97
CA GLU A 101 0.76 4.32 32.20
C GLU A 101 1.99 3.41 32.12
N LEU A 102 1.86 2.13 32.48
CA LEU A 102 2.89 1.10 32.31
C LEU A 102 3.10 0.66 30.86
N SER A 103 2.24 1.10 29.94
CA SER A 103 2.39 0.72 28.54
C SER A 103 3.43 1.63 27.88
N PRO A 104 4.58 1.09 27.44
CA PRO A 104 5.70 1.89 26.99
C PRO A 104 5.30 2.80 25.81
N PRO A 105 5.91 4.00 25.69
CA PRO A 105 5.65 4.91 24.58
C PRO A 105 5.79 4.13 23.27
N ILE A 106 4.68 4.06 22.53
CA ILE A 106 4.67 3.30 21.29
C ILE A 106 5.40 4.14 20.25
N GLU A 107 6.68 3.82 20.07
CA GLU A 107 7.49 4.38 18.99
C GLU A 107 6.83 4.04 17.64
N PRO A 108 6.68 5.02 16.73
CA PRO A 108 6.14 4.75 15.41
C PRO A 108 7.06 3.78 14.70
N ASP A 109 6.48 2.67 14.26
CA ASP A 109 7.22 1.61 13.62
C ASP A 109 7.95 2.14 12.38
N PRO A 110 9.27 1.90 12.22
CA PRO A 110 10.03 2.39 11.09
C PRO A 110 9.42 1.98 9.74
N ALA A 111 8.75 0.83 9.65
CA ALA A 111 8.06 0.41 8.42
C ALA A 111 6.85 1.29 8.09
N GLN A 112 6.10 1.75 9.10
CA GLN A 112 4.98 2.67 8.90
C GLN A 112 5.46 4.04 8.42
N VAL A 113 6.52 4.57 9.06
CA VAL A 113 7.12 5.85 8.68
C VAL A 113 7.69 5.78 7.26
N ALA A 114 8.33 4.66 6.89
CA ALA A 114 8.87 4.45 5.55
C ALA A 114 7.79 4.32 4.46
N TYR A 115 6.64 3.70 4.77
CA TYR A 115 5.54 3.52 3.81
C TYR A 115 4.68 4.78 3.61
N MET A 116 4.59 5.61 4.64
CA MET A 116 3.77 6.82 4.65
C MET A 116 3.94 7.75 3.44
N PRO A 117 5.15 8.12 2.97
CA PRO A 117 5.31 9.01 1.82
C PRO A 117 4.78 8.38 0.52
N THR A 118 5.07 7.10 0.28
CA THR A 118 4.52 6.34 -0.85
C THR A 118 3.00 6.36 -0.82
N TYR A 119 2.43 6.08 0.35
CA TYR A 119 1.00 6.06 0.53
C TYR A 119 0.34 7.41 0.24
N ALA A 120 0.88 8.50 0.80
CA ALA A 120 0.38 9.85 0.57
C ALA A 120 0.45 10.24 -0.92
N ALA A 121 1.56 9.90 -1.59
CA ALA A 121 1.71 10.14 -3.03
C ALA A 121 0.67 9.38 -3.86
N CYS A 122 0.46 8.09 -3.58
CA CYS A 122 -0.54 7.29 -4.29
C CYS A 122 -1.98 7.75 -4.04
N SER A 123 -2.33 8.12 -2.80
CA SER A 123 -3.64 8.68 -2.49
C SER A 123 -3.87 10.01 -3.21
N ALA A 124 -2.84 10.86 -3.31
CA ALA A 124 -2.92 12.11 -4.07
C ALA A 124 -3.10 11.88 -5.58
N LEU A 125 -2.37 10.93 -6.17
CA LEU A 125 -2.53 10.56 -7.58
C LEU A 125 -3.92 9.98 -7.85
N THR A 126 -4.41 9.10 -6.96
CA THR A 126 -5.75 8.52 -7.09
C THR A 126 -6.85 9.59 -6.90
N ALA A 127 -6.62 10.59 -6.04
CA ALA A 127 -7.51 11.74 -5.92
C ALA A 127 -7.55 12.55 -7.22
N LEU A 128 -6.37 12.80 -7.79
CA LEU A 128 -6.23 13.56 -9.04
C LEU A 128 -6.89 12.86 -10.23
N TRP A 129 -6.94 11.53 -10.24
CA TRP A 129 -7.65 10.76 -11.26
C TRP A 129 -9.15 11.13 -11.36
N THR A 130 -9.81 11.38 -10.23
CA THR A 130 -11.26 11.59 -10.17
C THR A 130 -11.77 12.75 -11.05
N PRO A 131 -11.26 14.00 -10.95
CA PRO A 131 -11.71 15.09 -11.80
C PRO A 131 -11.45 14.82 -13.28
N PHE A 132 -10.28 14.28 -13.65
CA PHE A 132 -9.98 13.94 -15.05
C PHE A 132 -10.89 12.84 -15.60
N PHE A 133 -11.29 11.88 -14.76
CA PHE A 133 -12.23 10.84 -15.16
C PHE A 133 -13.62 11.42 -15.41
N LEU A 134 -14.07 12.36 -14.57
CA LEU A 134 -15.34 13.07 -14.77
C LEU A 134 -15.34 13.94 -16.04
N GLU A 135 -14.19 14.51 -16.39
CA GLU A 135 -13.99 15.25 -17.64
C GLU A 135 -13.78 14.36 -18.87
N GLN A 136 -13.84 13.02 -18.71
CA GLN A 136 -13.60 12.04 -19.78
C GLN A 136 -12.19 12.15 -20.41
N ASN A 137 -11.23 12.72 -19.68
CA ASN A 137 -9.84 12.83 -20.09
C ASN A 137 -9.06 11.54 -19.78
N TYR A 138 -9.52 10.41 -20.31
CA TYR A 138 -9.05 9.07 -19.91
C TYR A 138 -7.55 8.82 -20.18
N MET A 139 -6.95 9.49 -21.17
CA MET A 139 -5.51 9.40 -21.41
C MET A 139 -4.68 9.97 -20.25
N ILE A 140 -5.15 11.06 -19.63
CA ILE A 140 -4.50 11.64 -18.45
C ILE A 140 -4.71 10.73 -17.25
N CYS A 141 -5.95 10.21 -17.08
CA CYS A 141 -6.27 9.22 -16.06
C CYS A 141 -5.34 8.01 -16.10
N GLU A 142 -5.12 7.47 -17.30
CA GLU A 142 -4.26 6.30 -17.51
C GLU A 142 -2.81 6.61 -17.11
N ALA A 143 -2.28 7.76 -17.49
CA ALA A 143 -0.93 8.17 -17.10
C ALA A 143 -0.77 8.34 -15.58
N ILE A 144 -1.75 8.97 -14.92
CA ILE A 144 -1.78 9.16 -13.46
C ILE A 144 -1.84 7.82 -12.73
N LEU A 145 -2.76 6.93 -13.14
CA LEU A 145 -2.94 5.63 -12.49
C LEU A 145 -1.79 4.68 -12.76
N THR A 146 -1.21 4.72 -13.96
CA THR A 146 0.01 3.97 -14.27
C THR A 146 1.13 4.35 -13.30
N LEU A 147 1.36 5.65 -13.09
CA LEU A 147 2.34 6.13 -12.12
C LEU A 147 2.00 5.67 -10.69
N ALA A 148 0.73 5.74 -10.29
CA ALA A 148 0.30 5.30 -8.96
C ALA A 148 0.53 3.79 -8.75
N VAL A 149 0.22 2.96 -9.75
CA VAL A 149 0.47 1.51 -9.73
C VAL A 149 1.97 1.24 -9.65
N PHE A 150 2.81 1.95 -10.40
CA PHE A 150 4.27 1.79 -10.31
C PHE A 150 4.79 2.12 -8.91
N ILE A 151 4.33 3.21 -8.28
CA ILE A 151 4.74 3.59 -6.93
C ILE A 151 4.26 2.54 -5.90
N HIS A 152 3.04 2.04 -6.03
CA HIS A 152 2.51 0.97 -5.18
C HIS A 152 3.30 -0.34 -5.32
N LEU A 153 3.55 -0.79 -6.56
CA LEU A 153 4.33 -1.99 -6.81
C LEU A 153 5.76 -1.83 -6.30
N TYR A 154 6.40 -0.68 -6.53
CA TYR A 154 7.73 -0.38 -5.99
C TYR A 154 7.74 -0.54 -4.46
N ALA A 155 6.74 0.02 -3.76
CA ALA A 155 6.64 -0.11 -2.31
C ALA A 155 6.32 -1.53 -1.83
N LEU A 156 5.63 -2.37 -2.61
CA LEU A 156 5.47 -3.78 -2.25
C LEU A 156 6.80 -4.55 -2.34
N PHE A 157 7.69 -4.14 -3.24
CA PHE A 157 9.00 -4.78 -3.43
C PHE A 157 10.10 -4.24 -2.53
N THR A 158 9.87 -3.16 -1.78
CA THR A 158 10.89 -2.68 -0.83
C THR A 158 11.05 -3.67 0.33
N PRO A 159 12.28 -3.87 0.84
CA PRO A 159 12.56 -4.85 1.90
C PRO A 159 11.72 -4.65 3.16
N GLN A 160 11.31 -3.41 3.46
CA GLN A 160 10.48 -3.13 4.64
C GLN A 160 9.08 -3.74 4.53
N LEU A 161 8.51 -3.85 3.33
CA LEU A 161 7.14 -4.32 3.09
C LEU A 161 7.06 -5.74 2.53
N ASN A 162 8.16 -6.26 1.98
CA ASN A 162 8.29 -7.62 1.47
C ASN A 162 8.43 -8.68 2.59
N MET A 163 8.52 -8.26 3.85
CA MET A 163 8.50 -9.21 4.97
C MET A 163 7.11 -9.87 5.07
N PRO A 164 7.03 -11.21 5.16
CA PRO A 164 5.76 -11.91 5.20
C PRO A 164 4.95 -11.44 6.41
N VAL A 165 3.68 -11.11 6.18
CA VAL A 165 2.73 -10.56 7.17
C VAL A 165 2.65 -11.42 8.43
N LEU A 166 2.85 -12.73 8.27
CA LEU A 166 2.83 -13.73 9.34
C LEU A 166 3.99 -13.58 10.34
N ARG A 167 5.09 -12.88 9.98
CA ARG A 167 6.29 -12.74 10.82
C ARG A 167 6.16 -11.65 11.89
N SER A 168 5.30 -10.65 11.68
CA SER A 168 5.04 -9.62 12.70
C SER A 168 3.56 -9.29 12.81
N ARG A 169 2.92 -9.85 13.86
CA ARG A 169 1.52 -9.53 14.20
C ARG A 169 1.28 -8.04 14.42
N LYS A 170 2.32 -7.26 14.74
CA LYS A 170 2.24 -5.83 14.99
C LYS A 170 1.97 -5.00 13.71
N HIS A 171 2.32 -5.52 12.53
CA HIS A 171 2.25 -4.77 11.26
C HIS A 171 1.18 -5.28 10.28
N ILE A 172 0.37 -6.26 10.68
CA ILE A 172 -0.62 -6.90 9.79
C ILE A 172 -1.51 -5.88 9.08
N LEU A 173 -1.99 -4.88 9.82
CA LEU A 173 -2.88 -3.87 9.27
C LEU A 173 -2.18 -2.99 8.23
N THR A 174 -0.94 -2.57 8.47
CA THR A 174 -0.18 -1.75 7.51
C THR A 174 0.05 -2.51 6.21
N HIS A 175 0.43 -3.79 6.28
CA HIS A 175 0.54 -4.62 5.09
C HIS A 175 -0.80 -4.80 4.38
N LEU A 176 -1.88 -5.04 5.14
CA LEU A 176 -3.21 -5.24 4.57
C LEU A 176 -3.68 -3.98 3.83
N VAL A 177 -3.53 -2.80 4.44
CA VAL A 177 -3.86 -1.50 3.82
C VAL A 177 -2.98 -1.24 2.59
N ALA A 178 -1.68 -1.51 2.66
CA ALA A 178 -0.78 -1.28 1.54
C ALA A 178 -1.12 -2.16 0.33
N LYS A 179 -1.42 -3.43 0.59
CA LYS A 179 -1.74 -4.44 -0.42
C LYS A 179 -3.13 -4.21 -1.01
N SER A 180 -4.12 -3.89 -0.18
CA SER A 180 -5.47 -3.55 -0.66
C SER A 180 -5.48 -2.27 -1.47
N SER A 181 -4.71 -1.25 -1.06
CA SER A 181 -4.54 -0.01 -1.83
C SER A 181 -3.91 -0.27 -3.20
N THR A 182 -2.95 -1.20 -3.28
CA THR A 182 -2.33 -1.59 -4.55
C THR A 182 -3.35 -2.24 -5.49
N GLY A 183 -4.16 -3.18 -4.98
CA GLY A 183 -5.24 -3.77 -5.77
C GLY A 183 -6.26 -2.73 -6.25
N LEU A 184 -6.65 -1.80 -5.37
CA LEU A 184 -7.56 -0.71 -5.74
C LEU A 184 -7.00 0.18 -6.87
N ALA A 185 -5.69 0.49 -6.86
CA ALA A 185 -5.05 1.22 -7.94
C ALA A 185 -5.07 0.43 -9.26
N VAL A 186 -4.81 -0.88 -9.22
CA VAL A 186 -4.93 -1.78 -10.38
C VAL A 186 -6.37 -1.82 -10.90
N LEU A 187 -7.36 -1.88 -10.01
CA LEU A 187 -8.78 -1.86 -10.38
C LEU A 187 -9.16 -0.55 -11.09
N TYR A 188 -8.72 0.60 -10.59
CA TYR A 188 -8.99 1.89 -11.24
C TYR A 188 -8.28 2.03 -12.59
N MET A 189 -7.05 1.50 -12.71
CA MET A 189 -6.33 1.45 -13.98
C MET A 189 -7.12 0.63 -14.99
N TRP A 190 -7.58 -0.57 -14.59
CA TRP A 190 -8.38 -1.42 -15.47
C TRP A 190 -9.72 -0.79 -15.86
N LYS A 191 -10.35 -0.06 -14.94
CA LYS A 191 -11.58 0.69 -15.21
C LYS A 191 -11.33 1.78 -16.28
N THR A 192 -10.27 2.55 -16.13
CA THR A 192 -9.88 3.60 -17.09
C THR A 192 -9.58 3.00 -18.45
N TRP A 193 -8.89 1.86 -18.46
CA TRP A 193 -8.57 1.13 -19.67
C TRP A 193 -9.82 0.55 -20.36
N GLY A 194 -10.83 0.11 -19.60
CA GLY A 194 -12.15 -0.26 -20.13
C GLY A 194 -12.88 0.93 -20.79
N ALA A 195 -12.84 2.10 -20.16
CA ALA A 195 -13.41 3.33 -20.74
C ALA A 195 -12.71 3.75 -22.04
N LEU A 196 -11.39 3.58 -22.13
CA LEU A 196 -10.61 3.81 -23.35
C LEU A 196 -10.92 2.79 -24.47
N GLY A 197 -11.17 1.54 -24.10
CA GLY A 197 -11.43 0.44 -25.04
C GLY A 197 -12.78 0.51 -25.75
N GLY A 198 -13.74 1.25 -25.19
CA GLY A 198 -15.11 1.35 -25.72
C GLY A 198 -15.92 0.07 -25.53
N THR A 199 -17.03 -0.06 -26.28
CA THR A 199 -18.00 -1.17 -26.14
C THR A 199 -17.67 -2.41 -26.98
N GLY A 200 -16.41 -2.52 -27.41
CA GLY A 200 -15.96 -3.59 -28.30
C GLY A 200 -15.68 -4.88 -27.54
N ALA A 201 -16.13 -6.01 -28.08
CA ALA A 201 -15.70 -7.30 -27.54
C ALA A 201 -14.17 -7.41 -27.58
N PRO A 202 -13.52 -7.82 -26.48
CA PRO A 202 -12.06 -7.82 -26.42
C PRO A 202 -11.47 -8.84 -27.37
N THR A 203 -10.42 -8.44 -28.08
CA THR A 203 -9.65 -9.34 -28.92
C THR A 203 -8.95 -10.42 -28.08
N THR A 204 -8.66 -11.58 -28.67
CA THR A 204 -7.97 -12.68 -27.96
C THR A 204 -6.62 -12.25 -27.38
N SER A 205 -5.86 -11.44 -28.11
CA SER A 205 -4.58 -10.89 -27.63
C SER A 205 -4.77 -10.02 -26.40
N THR A 206 -5.80 -9.18 -26.43
CA THR A 206 -6.12 -8.28 -25.32
C THR A 206 -6.47 -9.07 -24.05
N ARG A 207 -7.32 -10.10 -24.17
CA ARG A 207 -7.67 -11.01 -23.05
C ARG A 207 -6.43 -11.70 -22.48
N ALA A 208 -5.55 -12.19 -23.36
CA ALA A 208 -4.32 -12.86 -22.95
C ALA A 208 -3.37 -11.90 -22.21
N ILE A 209 -3.20 -10.67 -22.70
CA ILE A 209 -2.39 -9.64 -22.04
C ILE A 209 -2.96 -9.30 -20.65
N SER A 210 -4.28 -9.14 -20.53
CA SER A 210 -4.93 -8.92 -19.24
C SER A 210 -4.61 -10.04 -18.24
N ALA A 211 -4.80 -11.29 -18.66
CA ALA A 211 -4.51 -12.46 -17.82
C ALA A 211 -3.04 -12.51 -17.40
N MET A 212 -2.11 -12.24 -18.34
CA MET A 212 -0.68 -12.20 -18.03
C MET A 212 -0.33 -11.13 -17.01
N ILE A 213 -0.92 -9.93 -17.10
CA ILE A 213 -0.64 -8.84 -16.15
C ILE A 213 -1.10 -9.22 -14.74
N PHE A 214 -2.36 -9.66 -14.57
CA PHE A 214 -2.87 -10.08 -13.27
C PHE A 214 -2.07 -11.24 -12.67
N LEU A 215 -1.73 -12.26 -13.47
CA LEU A 215 -0.92 -13.38 -13.02
C LEU A 215 0.51 -12.96 -12.67
N THR A 216 1.12 -12.07 -13.44
CA THR A 216 2.47 -11.58 -13.17
C THR A 216 2.51 -10.81 -11.86
N ILE A 217 1.53 -9.92 -11.60
CA ILE A 217 1.46 -9.20 -10.32
C ILE A 217 1.29 -10.18 -9.17
N ALA A 218 0.37 -11.15 -9.28
CA ALA A 218 0.13 -12.15 -8.24
C ALA A 218 1.38 -12.99 -7.93
N LEU A 219 2.09 -13.48 -8.96
CA LEU A 219 3.30 -14.27 -8.79
C LEU A 219 4.49 -13.43 -8.31
N ALA A 220 4.58 -12.17 -8.73
CA ALA A 220 5.68 -11.30 -8.34
C ALA A 220 5.62 -10.96 -6.85
N THR A 221 4.43 -10.85 -6.25
CA THR A 221 4.28 -10.55 -4.81
C THR A 221 4.74 -11.67 -3.87
N GLY A 222 5.16 -12.81 -4.41
CA GLY A 222 5.74 -13.90 -3.64
C GLY A 222 4.69 -14.68 -2.83
N PRO A 223 5.08 -15.37 -1.73
CA PRO A 223 4.23 -16.31 -0.99
C PRO A 223 3.15 -15.62 -0.13
N ASP A 224 2.79 -14.39 -0.47
CA ASP A 224 1.79 -13.62 0.25
C ASP A 224 0.42 -13.71 -0.42
N PRO A 225 -0.57 -14.41 0.17
CA PRO A 225 -1.86 -14.64 -0.47
C PRO A 225 -2.74 -13.38 -0.51
N ILE A 226 -2.38 -12.32 0.21
CA ILE A 226 -3.22 -11.11 0.33
C ILE A 226 -3.34 -10.40 -1.01
N VAL A 227 -2.25 -10.15 -1.73
CA VAL A 227 -2.33 -9.45 -3.02
C VAL A 227 -3.10 -10.24 -4.06
N PRO A 228 -2.80 -11.53 -4.33
CA PRO A 228 -3.61 -12.34 -5.23
C PRO A 228 -5.09 -12.40 -4.84
N PHE A 229 -5.40 -12.44 -3.54
CA PHE A 229 -6.78 -12.42 -3.06
C PHE A 229 -7.49 -11.10 -3.37
N VAL A 230 -6.84 -9.96 -3.14
CA VAL A 230 -7.39 -8.65 -3.51
C VAL A 230 -7.61 -8.57 -5.03
N LEU A 231 -6.65 -9.07 -5.83
CA LEU A 231 -6.81 -9.11 -7.28
C LEU A 231 -7.99 -9.99 -7.74
N ILE A 232 -8.29 -11.09 -7.03
CA ILE A 232 -9.50 -11.88 -7.30
C ILE A 232 -10.75 -11.02 -7.07
N LEU A 233 -10.81 -10.27 -5.97
CA LEU A 233 -11.94 -9.38 -5.69
C LEU A 233 -12.07 -8.28 -6.76
N ASP A 234 -10.95 -7.70 -7.19
CA ASP A 234 -10.93 -6.67 -8.24
C ASP A 234 -11.45 -7.24 -9.57
N VAL A 235 -10.96 -8.41 -9.98
CA VAL A 235 -11.38 -9.07 -11.22
C VAL A 235 -12.84 -9.52 -11.17
N LEU A 236 -13.33 -10.00 -10.02
CA LEU A 236 -14.75 -10.31 -9.84
C LEU A 236 -15.61 -9.04 -9.89
N ALA A 237 -15.15 -7.94 -9.31
CA ALA A 237 -15.82 -6.65 -9.42
C ALA A 237 -15.90 -6.17 -10.88
N LEU A 238 -14.84 -6.37 -11.66
CA LEU A 238 -14.85 -6.12 -13.11
C LEU A 238 -15.80 -7.07 -13.85
N ALA A 239 -15.88 -8.35 -13.47
CA ALA A 239 -16.77 -9.32 -14.10
C ALA A 239 -18.27 -9.02 -13.89
N ALA A 240 -18.61 -8.39 -12.76
CA ALA A 240 -19.99 -8.03 -12.42
C ALA A 240 -20.51 -6.78 -13.13
N GLY A 241 -19.65 -6.04 -13.84
CA GLY A 241 -20.09 -4.87 -14.59
C GLY A 241 -21.01 -5.22 -15.79
N PRO A 242 -21.65 -4.20 -16.40
CA PRO A 242 -22.73 -4.37 -17.39
C PRO A 242 -22.35 -5.05 -18.70
N GLY A 243 -21.07 -5.16 -19.06
CA GLY A 243 -20.71 -5.79 -20.34
C GLY A 243 -20.69 -7.33 -20.23
N ASP A 244 -21.28 -8.02 -21.19
CA ASP A 244 -21.18 -9.49 -21.23
C ASP A 244 -19.86 -9.96 -21.86
N ALA A 245 -19.22 -9.10 -22.68
CA ALA A 245 -18.09 -9.49 -23.53
C ALA A 245 -16.81 -9.83 -22.75
N TRP A 246 -16.60 -9.21 -21.58
CA TRP A 246 -15.43 -9.44 -20.71
C TRP A 246 -15.73 -10.33 -19.52
N ARG A 247 -17.00 -10.51 -19.14
CA ARG A 247 -17.39 -11.27 -17.94
C ARG A 247 -16.71 -12.64 -17.87
N GLY A 248 -16.74 -13.41 -18.96
CA GLY A 248 -16.09 -14.72 -19.03
C GLY A 248 -14.57 -14.66 -18.92
N THR A 249 -13.93 -13.61 -19.47
CA THR A 249 -12.48 -13.40 -19.37
C THR A 249 -12.08 -13.12 -17.92
N PHE A 250 -12.78 -12.21 -17.25
CA PHE A 250 -12.50 -11.89 -15.85
C PHE A 250 -12.77 -13.08 -14.93
N GLN A 251 -13.86 -13.82 -15.11
CA GLN A 251 -14.11 -15.06 -14.36
C GLN A 251 -12.96 -16.07 -14.53
N ALA A 252 -12.46 -16.25 -15.76
CA ALA A 252 -11.32 -17.13 -16.01
C ALA A 252 -10.05 -16.65 -15.30
N ILE A 253 -9.76 -15.35 -15.32
CA ILE A 253 -8.62 -14.76 -14.59
C ILE A 253 -8.76 -14.99 -13.08
N ALA A 254 -9.95 -14.78 -12.51
CA ALA A 254 -10.22 -15.02 -11.09
C ALA A 254 -9.97 -16.48 -10.69
N VAL A 255 -10.41 -17.44 -11.52
CA VAL A 255 -10.13 -18.88 -11.29
C VAL A 255 -8.63 -19.16 -11.36
N MET A 256 -7.91 -18.59 -12.33
CA MET A 256 -6.47 -18.76 -12.46
C MET A 256 -5.71 -18.20 -11.24
N LEU A 257 -6.11 -17.01 -10.75
CA LEU A 257 -5.55 -16.44 -9.52
C LEU A 257 -5.84 -17.32 -8.30
N ALA A 258 -7.06 -17.85 -8.17
CA ALA A 258 -7.41 -18.76 -7.07
C ALA A 258 -6.57 -20.06 -7.10
N LEU A 259 -6.28 -20.58 -8.30
CA LEU A 259 -5.36 -21.71 -8.48
C LEU A 259 -3.94 -21.36 -8.07
N VAL A 260 -3.43 -20.16 -8.39
CA VAL A 260 -2.11 -19.70 -7.92
C VAL A 260 -2.07 -19.72 -6.38
N ILE A 261 -3.06 -19.13 -5.71
CA ILE A 261 -3.15 -19.14 -4.24
C ILE A 261 -3.19 -20.58 -3.71
N ALA A 262 -4.02 -21.45 -4.31
CA ALA A 262 -4.13 -22.84 -3.86
C ALA A 262 -2.83 -23.62 -4.05
N VAL A 263 -2.12 -23.42 -5.17
CA VAL A 263 -0.84 -24.05 -5.45
C VAL A 263 0.23 -23.55 -4.49
N GLU A 264 0.32 -22.23 -4.28
CA GLU A 264 1.22 -21.66 -3.26
C GLU A 264 0.88 -22.20 -1.87
N TRP A 265 -0.39 -22.29 -1.51
CA TRP A 265 -0.80 -22.87 -0.24
C TRP A 265 -0.47 -24.37 -0.13
N VAL A 266 -0.54 -25.15 -1.20
CA VAL A 266 -0.21 -26.59 -1.16
C VAL A 266 1.30 -26.81 -1.15
N LEU A 267 2.06 -26.06 -1.96
CA LEU A 267 3.51 -26.16 -2.08
C LEU A 267 4.22 -25.54 -0.87
N ILE A 268 3.77 -24.35 -0.45
CA ILE A 268 4.35 -23.51 0.60
C ILE A 268 3.56 -23.62 1.92
N GLY A 269 2.40 -24.27 1.98
CA GLY A 269 1.72 -24.56 3.25
C GLY A 269 2.33 -25.72 4.03
N ARG A 270 3.28 -26.47 3.45
CA ARG A 270 4.02 -27.53 4.14
C ARG A 270 5.08 -27.07 5.16
N PRO A 271 5.74 -25.88 5.07
CA PRO A 271 6.68 -25.38 6.08
C PRO A 271 6.00 -24.64 7.24
N GLY A 272 4.73 -24.23 7.14
CA GLY A 272 3.99 -23.57 8.24
C GLY A 272 3.83 -24.45 9.49
N MET A 273 3.80 -25.78 9.32
CA MET A 273 3.88 -26.73 10.44
C MET A 273 5.28 -26.81 11.06
N ARG A 274 6.35 -26.55 10.31
CA ARG A 274 7.73 -26.60 10.82
C ARG A 274 8.13 -25.35 11.59
N TYR A 275 7.63 -24.17 11.22
CA TYR A 275 7.91 -22.93 11.97
C TYR A 275 7.00 -22.73 13.19
N LEU A 276 5.76 -23.25 13.16
CA LEU A 276 4.92 -23.32 14.37
C LEU A 276 5.34 -24.43 15.35
N MET A 277 6.01 -25.50 14.89
CA MET A 277 6.59 -26.54 15.77
C MET A 277 8.07 -26.32 16.13
N GLY A 278 8.79 -25.44 15.41
CA GLY A 278 10.26 -25.31 15.49
C GLY A 278 10.80 -24.22 16.42
N HIS A 279 9.96 -23.50 17.16
CA HIS A 279 10.39 -22.51 18.16
C HIS A 279 9.92 -22.81 19.58
N GLY A 280 9.51 -24.05 19.83
CA GLY A 280 9.34 -24.59 21.19
C GLY A 280 10.55 -25.34 21.73
N ALA A 281 11.68 -25.35 21.01
CA ALA A 281 12.88 -26.14 21.34
C ALA A 281 14.17 -25.31 21.34
N GLU A 282 14.08 -24.00 21.59
CA GLU A 282 15.20 -23.30 22.23
C GLU A 282 14.82 -23.08 23.70
N ASP A 283 15.10 -24.16 24.43
CA ASP A 283 15.41 -24.20 25.84
C ASP A 283 16.03 -22.87 26.35
N SER A 284 15.22 -22.05 27.00
CA SER A 284 15.64 -21.57 28.33
C SER A 284 15.50 -22.74 29.30
N PRO A 285 16.26 -22.88 30.41
CA PRO A 285 17.28 -21.98 30.97
C PRO A 285 18.51 -22.73 31.53
N GLY A 286 19.71 -22.16 31.43
CA GLY A 286 20.80 -22.51 32.34
C GLY A 286 22.16 -22.74 31.71
N GLN A 287 22.89 -21.65 31.47
CA GLN A 287 24.31 -21.69 31.73
C GLN A 287 24.76 -20.38 32.38
N ALA A 288 24.51 -20.35 33.70
CA ALA A 288 25.30 -19.56 34.62
C ALA A 288 26.78 -19.97 34.49
N ARG A 289 27.60 -19.05 34.01
CA ARG A 289 29.06 -18.96 34.22
C ARG A 289 29.42 -17.54 33.75
N GLY A 290 29.62 -16.56 34.62
CA GLY A 290 30.60 -16.57 35.71
C GLY A 290 31.97 -16.24 35.12
N GLY A 291 32.39 -14.98 35.24
CA GLY A 291 33.60 -14.37 34.68
C GLY A 291 33.22 -13.00 34.08
N ASP A 292 33.30 -11.87 34.78
CA ASP A 292 34.49 -11.27 35.40
C ASP A 292 35.70 -11.29 34.47
N GLU A 293 35.60 -10.67 33.29
CA GLU A 293 36.74 -10.08 32.59
C GLU A 293 36.32 -8.71 32.05
N ALA A 294 36.60 -7.69 32.86
CA ALA A 294 36.88 -6.36 32.39
C ALA A 294 38.23 -6.42 31.67
N GLU A 295 38.26 -6.21 30.37
CA GLU A 295 39.47 -5.82 29.65
C GLU A 295 39.06 -5.04 28.39
N ASP A 296 39.43 -3.75 28.43
CA ASP A 296 39.94 -2.94 27.32
C ASP A 296 39.65 -3.45 25.91
N PHE A 297 38.76 -2.77 25.20
CA PHE A 297 38.87 -2.69 23.75
C PHE A 297 38.80 -1.22 23.31
N GLU A 298 40.02 -0.73 23.09
CA GLU A 298 40.41 0.49 22.38
C GLU A 298 39.45 0.89 21.26
N GLU A 299 38.89 2.10 21.40
CA GLU A 299 39.36 3.26 20.65
C GLU A 299 40.18 2.97 19.36
N THR A 300 39.61 2.32 18.35
CA THR A 300 40.03 2.53 16.96
C THR A 300 39.19 3.63 16.34
N LEU A 301 39.63 4.83 16.69
CA LEU A 301 39.62 6.06 15.92
C LEU A 301 39.68 5.77 14.40
N PHE A 302 38.54 5.90 13.71
CA PHE A 302 38.52 5.99 12.25
C PHE A 302 38.94 7.43 11.89
N GLU A 303 40.25 7.68 11.88
CA GLU A 303 40.86 8.73 11.05
C GLU A 303 40.71 8.29 9.60
N ALA A 304 39.62 8.72 8.97
CA ALA A 304 39.55 8.77 7.52
C ALA A 304 40.15 10.12 7.09
N ASP A 305 41.46 10.08 6.79
CA ASP A 305 42.14 11.06 5.95
C ASP A 305 41.32 11.25 4.67
N VAL A 306 40.64 12.39 4.58
CA VAL A 306 40.11 12.90 3.32
C VAL A 306 41.23 13.76 2.75
N ASP A 307 42.04 13.13 1.91
CA ASP A 307 43.05 13.78 1.10
C ASP A 307 42.41 14.87 0.22
N ASP A 308 42.72 16.11 0.56
CA ASP A 308 42.65 17.27 -0.31
C ASP A 308 43.74 17.16 -1.39
N GLU A 309 43.48 16.36 -2.44
CA GLU A 309 44.31 16.35 -3.65
C GLU A 309 43.49 16.70 -4.90
N GLU A 310 43.51 18.00 -5.20
CA GLU A 310 44.00 18.48 -6.49
C GLU A 310 43.46 17.78 -7.75
N MET A 311 42.35 18.27 -8.29
CA MET A 311 42.13 18.20 -9.74
C MET A 311 41.56 19.50 -10.30
N GLN A 312 42.45 20.49 -10.39
CA GLN A 312 42.30 21.58 -11.35
C GLN A 312 42.58 21.08 -12.78
N ALA A 313 41.83 21.67 -13.70
CA ALA A 313 42.15 21.86 -15.11
C ALA A 313 42.01 20.66 -16.06
N HIS A 314 40.91 20.64 -16.82
CA HIS A 314 41.05 20.73 -18.27
C HIS A 314 39.88 21.46 -18.94
N LYS A 315 40.19 22.70 -19.36
CA LYS A 315 39.53 23.35 -20.50
C LYS A 315 39.67 22.46 -21.72
N THR A 316 38.58 22.23 -22.46
CA THR A 316 38.49 22.46 -23.91
C THR A 316 37.06 22.28 -24.42
N SER A 317 36.50 23.35 -24.96
CA SER A 317 35.34 23.34 -25.88
C SER A 317 35.71 22.59 -27.18
N PRO A 318 34.74 22.03 -27.93
CA PRO A 318 34.31 22.77 -29.11
C PRO A 318 32.82 22.62 -29.49
N ARG A 319 32.19 23.78 -29.66
CA ARG A 319 31.37 24.20 -30.82
C ARG A 319 31.21 23.14 -31.94
N THR A 320 30.00 22.65 -32.18
CA THR A 320 29.60 22.02 -33.46
C THR A 320 28.12 22.37 -33.70
N ARG A 321 27.85 23.43 -34.47
CA ARG A 321 27.62 23.50 -35.91
C ARG A 321 26.12 23.39 -36.24
N MET A 322 25.55 24.56 -36.53
CA MET A 322 24.32 24.73 -37.29
C MET A 322 24.31 23.85 -38.53
N SER A 323 23.14 23.30 -38.85
CA SER A 323 22.80 22.94 -40.22
C SER A 323 21.36 23.39 -40.49
N PRO A 324 21.14 24.39 -41.37
CA PRO A 324 19.84 24.69 -41.94
C PRO A 324 19.66 23.91 -43.26
N ARG A 325 18.48 23.31 -43.47
CA ARG A 325 18.03 22.86 -44.80
C ARG A 325 16.51 22.71 -44.77
N MET A 326 15.77 23.71 -45.24
CA MET A 326 15.25 23.83 -46.62
C MET A 326 14.40 22.63 -47.07
N GLY A 327 13.07 22.83 -47.05
CA GLY A 327 12.35 22.99 -48.32
C GLY A 327 11.50 21.81 -48.83
N HIS A 328 10.28 22.20 -49.24
CA HIS A 328 9.41 21.65 -50.29
C HIS A 328 8.41 20.53 -49.96
N GLY A 329 7.14 20.83 -50.31
CA GLY A 329 6.26 19.84 -50.93
C GLY A 329 4.80 19.87 -50.48
N SER A 330 4.01 20.84 -50.92
CA SER A 330 2.57 20.63 -51.17
C SER A 330 2.39 19.63 -52.33
N PRO A 331 1.30 18.84 -52.47
CA PRO A 331 -0.01 19.41 -52.81
C PRO A 331 -1.26 18.67 -52.26
N ARG A 332 -2.38 19.40 -52.39
CA ARG A 332 -3.77 18.93 -52.47
C ARG A 332 -3.95 17.66 -53.31
N MET A 333 -4.91 16.82 -52.93
CA MET A 333 -5.87 16.22 -53.85
C MET A 333 -7.25 16.17 -53.18
N ASP A 334 -8.19 16.82 -53.87
CA ASP A 334 -9.63 16.62 -54.07
C ASP A 334 -10.51 15.97 -52.98
#